data_AF-A0A7S2V5P6-F1
#
_entry.id   AF-A0A7S2V5P6-F1
#
_cell.length_a   1.000
_cell.length_b   1.000
_cell.length_c   1.000
_cell.angle_alpha   90.00
_cell.angle_beta   90.00
_cell.angle_gamma   90.00
#
_symmetry.space_group_name_H-M   'P 1'
#
loop_
_entity.id
_entity.type
_entity.pdbx_description
1 polymer ?
#
loop_
_entity_poly.entity_id
_entity_poly.type
_entity_poly.pdbx_seq_one_letter_code
_entity_poly.pdbx_strand_id
1 'polypeptide(L)'
;GDIIGGYNPKGWVGFGELRPGISAFLFTYPGGDTTVPPIKLRKIGGAGLAVVDKPETGPSFGSDGLVIKLEKSSPKMATSKLGSYYERMPGGGKSIFDTGTVELKEFKAYIGVYGPDEEVPFTDAIPFSLT
;
A
#
# COMPACT_ATOMS: atom_id res chain seq x y z
N GLY A 1 2.39 4.67 18.49
CA GLY A 1 3.28 4.05 17.49
C GLY A 1 2.57 4.17 16.17
N ASP A 2 3.31 4.39 15.08
CA ASP A 2 2.71 4.77 13.80
C ASP A 2 1.70 3.74 13.30
N ILE A 3 0.61 4.24 12.69
CA ILE A 3 -0.33 3.42 11.94
C ILE A 3 -0.03 3.65 10.47
N ILE A 4 0.38 2.60 9.76
CA ILE A 4 0.76 2.66 8.35
C ILE A 4 -0.10 1.70 7.53
N GLY A 5 -0.21 1.99 6.24
CA GLY A 5 -0.89 1.08 5.32
C GLY A 5 -0.84 1.53 3.88
N GLY A 6 -1.55 0.79 3.04
CA GLY A 6 -1.73 1.12 1.65
C GLY A 6 -3.09 0.68 1.15
N TYR A 7 -3.55 1.39 0.13
CA TYR A 7 -4.78 1.08 -0.59
C TYR A 7 -4.43 0.44 -1.94
N ASN A 8 -4.95 -0.76 -2.16
CA ASN A 8 -4.85 -1.48 -3.42
C ASN A 8 -6.23 -1.49 -4.12
N PRO A 9 -6.43 -0.70 -5.19
CA PRO A 9 -7.72 -0.62 -5.89
C PRO A 9 -8.10 -1.92 -6.62
N LYS A 10 -7.15 -2.85 -6.80
CA LYS A 10 -7.37 -4.10 -7.54
C LYS A 10 -7.62 -5.31 -6.67
N GLY A 11 -7.52 -5.16 -5.35
CA GLY A 11 -7.57 -6.28 -4.42
C GLY A 11 -6.35 -7.21 -4.54
N TRP A 12 -6.36 -8.25 -3.70
CA TRP A 12 -5.31 -9.26 -3.60
C TRP A 12 -5.87 -10.59 -4.05
N VAL A 13 -5.21 -11.22 -5.03
CA VAL A 13 -5.61 -12.49 -5.63
C VAL A 13 -4.62 -13.60 -5.26
N GLY A 14 -3.34 -13.25 -5.06
CA GLY A 14 -2.31 -14.18 -4.61
C GLY A 14 -1.74 -15.08 -5.70
N PHE A 15 -1.73 -14.65 -6.97
CA PHE A 15 -1.15 -15.42 -8.09
C PHE A 15 0.29 -15.02 -8.46
N GLY A 16 0.97 -14.20 -7.64
CA GLY A 16 2.36 -13.82 -7.85
C GLY A 16 2.56 -12.67 -8.84
N GLU A 17 1.50 -11.94 -9.18
CA GLU A 17 1.51 -10.94 -10.25
C GLU A 17 2.01 -9.56 -9.79
N LEU A 18 2.52 -8.81 -10.76
CA LEU A 18 2.75 -7.36 -10.63
C LEU A 18 1.50 -6.64 -11.11
N ARG A 19 0.80 -5.95 -10.20
CA ARG A 19 -0.51 -5.36 -10.50
C ARG A 19 -0.42 -3.84 -10.69
N PRO A 20 -0.99 -3.29 -11.77
CA PRO A 20 -1.11 -1.85 -11.96
C PRO A 20 -2.23 -1.27 -11.09
N GLY A 21 -2.18 0.04 -10.86
CA GLY A 21 -3.18 0.76 -10.09
C GLY A 21 -2.74 2.19 -9.86
N ILE A 22 -3.18 3.11 -10.72
CA ILE A 22 -2.79 4.53 -10.62
C ILE A 22 -3.38 5.18 -9.36
N SER A 23 -4.55 4.71 -8.91
CA SER A 23 -5.20 5.15 -7.68
C SER A 23 -4.65 4.47 -6.42
N ALA A 24 -3.64 3.60 -6.53
CA ALA A 24 -2.97 3.07 -5.35
C ALA A 24 -2.25 4.18 -4.59
N PHE A 25 -2.27 4.11 -3.26
CA PHE A 25 -1.58 5.06 -2.40
C PHE A 25 -1.15 4.40 -1.10
N LEU A 26 -0.16 4.98 -0.44
CA LEU A 26 0.18 4.67 0.94
C LEU A 26 -0.39 5.73 1.87
N PHE A 27 -0.56 5.38 3.14
CA PHE A 27 -0.95 6.32 4.17
C PHE A 27 -0.24 6.05 5.50
N THR A 28 -0.08 7.09 6.30
CA THR A 28 0.41 6.99 7.68
C THR A 28 -0.27 7.98 8.61
N TYR A 29 -0.51 7.55 9.84
CA TYR A 29 -0.79 8.39 11.00
C TYR A 29 0.46 8.36 11.91
N PRO A 30 1.35 9.36 11.81
CA PRO A 30 2.52 9.45 12.66
C PRO A 30 2.11 9.48 14.14
N GLY A 31 2.83 8.74 14.98
CA GLY A 31 2.49 8.55 16.39
C GLY A 31 1.26 7.67 16.64
N GLY A 32 0.44 7.41 15.61
CA GLY A 32 -0.85 6.72 15.69
C GLY A 32 -2.02 7.64 16.00
N ASP A 33 -1.90 8.96 15.80
CA ASP A 33 -2.98 9.92 16.03
C ASP A 33 -4.00 9.89 14.90
N THR A 34 -5.13 9.24 15.13
CA THR A 34 -6.25 9.14 14.18
C THR A 34 -7.26 10.28 14.31
N THR A 35 -7.01 11.30 15.14
CA THR A 35 -7.89 12.46 15.28
C THR A 35 -7.71 13.48 14.15
N VAL A 36 -6.61 13.38 13.40
CA VAL A 36 -6.29 14.18 12.22
C VAL A 36 -6.27 13.30 10.96
N PRO A 37 -6.46 13.88 9.76
CA PRO A 37 -6.32 13.12 8.52
C PRO A 37 -4.92 12.50 8.36
N PRO A 38 -4.80 11.30 7.76
CA PRO A 38 -3.52 10.67 7.53
C PRO A 38 -2.71 11.43 6.48
N ILE A 39 -1.39 11.28 6.54
CA ILE A 39 -0.51 11.66 5.42
C ILE A 39 -0.73 10.64 4.30
N LYS A 40 -1.23 11.09 3.16
CA LYS A 40 -1.40 10.28 1.95
C LYS A 40 -0.20 10.44 1.03
N LEU A 41 0.37 9.32 0.58
CA LEU A 41 1.49 9.28 -0.35
C LEU A 41 1.03 8.63 -1.66
N ARG A 42 0.92 9.43 -2.71
CA ARG A 42 0.41 8.99 -4.01
C ARG A 42 1.43 8.09 -4.70
N LYS A 43 0.95 7.24 -5.60
CA LYS A 43 1.81 6.59 -6.58
C LYS A 43 2.38 7.64 -7.54
N ILE A 44 3.69 7.63 -7.78
CA ILE A 44 4.40 8.61 -8.62
C ILE A 44 5.30 7.99 -9.69
N GLY A 45 5.55 6.68 -9.65
CA GLY A 45 6.49 6.04 -10.58
C GLY A 45 6.25 4.54 -10.74
N GLY A 46 7.06 3.90 -11.59
CA GLY A 46 6.95 2.46 -11.91
C GLY A 46 5.73 2.14 -12.76
N ALA A 47 5.82 2.41 -14.06
CA ALA A 47 4.76 2.35 -15.07
C ALA A 47 4.10 0.95 -15.23
N GLY A 48 3.32 0.54 -14.23
CA GLY A 48 2.63 -0.76 -14.18
C GLY A 48 2.76 -1.49 -12.84
N LEU A 49 3.70 -1.10 -11.98
CA LEU A 49 3.94 -1.75 -10.69
C LEU A 49 3.41 -0.89 -9.54
N ALA A 50 2.13 -1.09 -9.18
CA ALA A 50 1.56 -0.53 -7.96
C ALA A 50 1.67 -1.49 -6.79
N VAL A 51 1.48 -2.78 -7.04
CA VAL A 51 1.43 -3.84 -6.02
C VAL A 51 2.16 -5.09 -6.50
N VAL A 52 2.83 -5.79 -5.59
CA VAL A 52 3.38 -7.14 -5.79
C VAL A 52 2.52 -8.11 -4.98
N ASP A 53 1.78 -8.97 -5.68
CA ASP A 53 0.76 -9.86 -5.09
C ASP A 53 1.28 -11.29 -4.96
N LYS A 54 2.32 -11.48 -4.15
CA LYS A 54 2.97 -12.77 -3.91
C LYS A 54 2.45 -13.41 -2.61
N PRO A 55 1.73 -14.54 -2.67
CA PRO A 55 1.10 -15.14 -1.49
C PRO A 55 2.13 -15.65 -0.47
N GLU A 56 3.37 -15.91 -0.89
CA GLU A 56 4.43 -16.46 -0.03
C GLU A 56 5.05 -15.41 0.90
N THR A 57 4.96 -14.12 0.54
CA THR A 57 5.67 -13.04 1.24
C THR A 57 4.73 -12.15 2.04
N GLY A 58 3.60 -11.77 1.46
CA GLY A 58 2.65 -10.82 2.04
C GLY A 58 2.49 -9.54 1.19
N PRO A 59 1.62 -8.61 1.63
CA PRO A 59 1.27 -7.42 0.87
C PRO A 59 2.47 -6.51 0.60
N SER A 60 2.66 -6.13 -0.66
CA SER A 60 3.74 -5.23 -1.07
C SER A 60 3.25 -4.17 -2.04
N PHE A 61 3.53 -2.91 -1.73
CA PHE A 61 3.20 -1.74 -2.55
C PHE A 61 4.46 -1.23 -3.25
N GLY A 62 4.50 -1.38 -4.57
CA GLY A 62 5.73 -1.23 -5.35
C GLY A 62 6.71 -2.35 -5.04
N SER A 63 7.93 -2.25 -5.55
CA SER A 63 9.00 -3.18 -5.15
C SER A 63 9.61 -2.83 -3.78
N ASP A 64 9.55 -1.56 -3.38
CA ASP A 64 10.20 -1.07 -2.17
C ASP A 64 9.39 -0.03 -1.37
N GLY A 65 8.22 0.42 -1.85
CA GLY A 65 7.44 1.49 -1.21
C GLY A 65 6.98 1.15 0.22
N LEU A 66 6.23 0.07 0.35
CA LEU A 66 5.88 -0.56 1.63
C LEU A 66 5.76 -2.07 1.42
N VAL A 67 6.57 -2.84 2.13
CA VAL A 67 6.61 -4.30 2.03
C VAL A 67 6.28 -4.88 3.40
N ILE A 68 5.14 -5.58 3.50
CA ILE A 68 4.68 -6.26 4.71
C ILE A 68 5.01 -7.74 4.57
N LYS A 69 6.01 -8.18 5.34
CA LYS A 69 6.49 -9.56 5.36
C LYS A 69 5.72 -10.35 6.41
N LEU A 70 5.01 -11.36 5.93
CA LEU A 70 4.24 -12.33 6.70
C LEU A 70 4.76 -13.76 6.47
N GLU A 71 5.87 -13.92 5.75
CA GLU A 71 6.54 -15.20 5.52
C GLU A 71 7.06 -15.83 6.81
N LYS A 72 7.19 -17.16 6.86
CA LYS A 72 7.60 -17.90 8.08
C LYS A 72 8.95 -17.45 8.65
N SER A 73 9.90 -17.05 7.80
CA SER A 73 11.22 -16.53 8.18
C SER A 73 11.17 -15.13 8.79
N SER A 74 10.11 -14.36 8.54
CA SER A 74 9.99 -12.96 8.96
C SER A 74 8.51 -12.56 9.12
N PRO A 75 7.76 -13.16 10.06
CA PRO A 75 6.29 -13.15 10.05
C PRO A 75 5.64 -11.83 10.49
N LYS A 76 6.44 -10.82 10.83
CA LYS A 76 5.97 -9.56 11.44
C LYS A 76 6.81 -8.35 11.05
N MET A 77 7.47 -8.37 9.89
CA MET A 77 8.38 -7.28 9.53
C MET A 77 7.77 -6.40 8.45
N ALA A 78 7.95 -5.09 8.56
CA ALA A 78 7.65 -4.15 7.50
C ALA A 78 8.91 -3.39 7.10
N THR A 79 9.08 -3.15 5.79
CA THR A 79 10.15 -2.32 5.25
C THR A 79 9.59 -1.25 4.32
N SER A 80 10.21 -0.07 4.27
CA SER A 80 9.76 1.03 3.41
C SER A 80 10.92 1.81 2.83
N LYS A 81 10.78 2.14 1.54
CA LYS A 81 11.65 3.02 0.77
C LYS A 81 10.84 3.81 -0.25
N LEU A 82 10.67 5.10 0.03
CA LEU A 82 9.87 6.04 -0.74
C LEU A 82 10.69 6.77 -1.80
N GLY A 83 10.00 7.27 -2.83
CA GLY A 83 10.55 8.11 -3.89
C GLY A 83 10.70 7.44 -5.26
N SER A 84 10.59 6.11 -5.34
CA SER A 84 10.64 5.38 -6.63
C SER A 84 9.23 5.12 -7.17
N TYR A 85 8.35 4.55 -6.34
CA TYR A 85 6.97 4.17 -6.73
C TYR A 85 5.92 5.05 -6.06
N TYR A 86 6.18 5.47 -4.82
CA TYR A 86 5.28 6.28 -3.99
C TYR A 86 5.99 7.54 -3.50
N GLU A 87 5.23 8.59 -3.26
CA GLU A 87 5.72 9.88 -2.77
C GLU A 87 6.58 9.74 -1.53
N ARG A 88 7.57 10.63 -1.41
CA ARG A 88 8.31 10.82 -0.17
C ARG A 88 7.42 11.45 0.88
N MET A 89 7.76 11.23 2.14
CA MET A 89 7.13 11.96 3.25
C MET A 89 7.29 13.47 3.08
N PRO A 90 6.39 14.29 3.65
CA PRO A 90 6.61 15.72 3.78
C PRO A 90 8.02 16.01 4.33
N GLY A 91 8.72 16.98 3.74
CA GLY A 91 10.14 17.24 4.06
C GLY A 91 11.15 16.31 3.38
N GLY A 92 10.71 15.39 2.51
CA GLY A 92 11.58 14.55 1.68
C GLY A 92 12.04 13.25 2.33
N GLY A 93 11.38 12.81 3.40
CA GLY A 93 11.68 11.54 4.08
C GLY A 93 11.53 10.33 3.15
N LYS A 94 12.47 9.38 3.27
CA LYS A 94 12.60 8.22 2.37
C LYS A 94 11.93 6.95 2.89
N SER A 95 11.24 7.00 4.02
CA SER A 95 10.50 5.88 4.60
C SER A 95 9.18 6.41 5.17
N ILE A 96 8.15 5.55 5.23
CA ILE A 96 6.85 5.88 5.79
C ILE A 96 6.83 5.87 7.33
N PHE A 97 7.90 5.37 7.94
CA PHE A 97 8.18 5.39 9.38
C PHE A 97 9.65 5.78 9.60
N ASP A 98 10.05 6.10 10.84
CA ASP A 98 11.36 6.71 11.14
C ASP A 98 12.57 5.86 10.70
N THR A 99 12.44 4.54 10.72
CA THR A 99 13.47 3.59 10.27
C THR A 99 13.13 3.03 8.88
N GLY A 100 14.07 2.35 8.21
CA GLY A 100 13.76 1.63 6.96
C GLY A 100 13.04 0.30 7.17
N THR A 101 13.07 -0.23 8.40
CA THR A 101 12.53 -1.53 8.80
C THR A 101 11.94 -1.46 10.21
N VAL A 102 10.76 -2.04 10.43
CA VAL A 102 10.07 -2.11 11.73
C VAL A 102 9.41 -3.47 11.95
N GLU A 103 9.13 -3.79 13.21
CA GLU A 103 8.29 -4.92 13.58
C GLU A 103 6.82 -4.48 13.75
N LEU A 104 5.91 -5.28 13.23
CA LEU A 104 4.46 -5.08 13.30
C LEU A 104 3.93 -5.54 14.65
N LYS A 105 3.18 -4.65 15.32
CA LYS A 105 2.41 -5.01 16.52
C LYS A 105 1.08 -5.67 16.17
N GLU A 106 0.45 -5.21 15.10
CA GLU A 106 -0.87 -5.64 14.64
C GLU A 106 -0.94 -5.48 13.11
N PHE A 107 -1.66 -6.38 12.44
CA PHE A 107 -1.94 -6.29 11.01
C PHE A 107 -3.44 -6.48 10.78
N LYS A 108 -4.05 -5.57 10.03
CA LYS A 108 -5.47 -5.62 9.66
C LYS A 108 -5.60 -5.45 8.15
N ALA A 109 -6.39 -6.31 7.55
CA ALA A 109 -6.82 -6.19 6.17
C ALA A 109 -8.31 -5.83 6.14
N TYR A 110 -8.65 -4.78 5.42
CA TYR A 110 -10.01 -4.32 5.24
C TYR A 110 -10.40 -4.45 3.77
N ILE A 111 -11.63 -4.88 3.54
CA ILE A 111 -12.25 -4.91 2.22
C ILE A 111 -13.45 -3.98 2.25
N GLY A 112 -13.65 -3.23 1.17
CA GLY A 112 -14.90 -2.49 1.00
C GLY A 112 -16.02 -3.47 0.71
N VAL A 113 -17.12 -3.35 1.46
CA VAL A 113 -18.37 -4.06 1.19
C VAL A 113 -19.34 -2.98 0.74
N TYR A 114 -19.68 -3.00 -0.55
CA TYR A 114 -20.45 -1.96 -1.18
C TYR A 114 -21.87 -2.41 -1.45
N GLY A 115 -22.84 -1.52 -1.25
CA GLY A 115 -24.23 -1.77 -1.62
C GLY A 115 -24.44 -1.87 -3.14
N PRO A 116 -25.57 -2.43 -3.60
CA PRO A 116 -25.88 -2.51 -5.04
C PRO A 116 -25.87 -1.15 -5.76
N ASP A 117 -26.21 -0.08 -5.03
CA ASP A 117 -26.31 1.29 -5.55
C ASP A 117 -25.11 2.17 -5.14
N GLU A 118 -24.11 1.61 -4.47
CA GLU A 118 -22.95 2.36 -3.99
C GLU A 118 -21.87 2.45 -5.07
N GLU A 119 -21.41 3.67 -5.35
CA GLU A 119 -20.27 3.87 -6.24
C GLU A 119 -19.00 3.30 -5.58
N VAL A 120 -18.50 2.21 -6.15
CA VAL A 120 -17.23 1.63 -5.72
C VAL A 120 -16.10 2.46 -6.35
N PRO A 121 -15.25 3.13 -5.54
CA PRO A 121 -14.20 3.99 -6.05
C PRO A 121 -13.22 3.21 -6.92
N PHE A 122 -12.91 3.75 -8.10
CA PHE A 122 -11.87 3.22 -9.02
C PHE A 122 -12.14 1.80 -9.58
N THR A 123 -13.42 1.40 -9.69
CA THR A 123 -13.85 0.16 -10.38
C THR A 123 -13.42 0.10 -11.85
N ASP A 124 -13.32 1.27 -12.46
CA ASP A 124 -12.96 1.56 -13.83
C ASP A 124 -11.45 1.42 -14.14
N ALA A 125 -10.59 1.18 -13.15
CA ALA A 125 -9.15 1.05 -13.37
C ALA A 125 -8.73 -0.21 -14.17
N ILE A 126 -9.61 -0.84 -14.94
CA ILE A 126 -9.21 -1.80 -15.98
C ILE A 126 -8.53 -0.95 -17.06
N PRO A 127 -7.25 -1.19 -17.44
CA PRO A 127 -6.49 -0.26 -18.27
C PRO A 127 -7.02 0.01 -19.70
N PHE A 128 -8.14 -0.59 -20.10
CA PHE A 128 -8.68 -0.55 -21.46
C PHE A 128 -10.21 -0.47 -21.54
N SER A 129 -10.88 0.27 -20.65
CA SER A 129 -12.24 0.75 -20.97
C SER A 129 -12.15 2.15 -21.57
N LEU A 130 -11.61 2.23 -22.78
CA LEU A 130 -11.95 3.31 -23.71
C LEU A 130 -12.85 2.67 -24.77
N THR A 131 -14.10 3.14 -24.79
CA THR A 131 -15.18 2.89 -25.76
C THR A 131 -15.72 1.46 -25.88
#